data_AF-A0A958AYW4-F1
#
_entry.id   AF-A0A958AYW4-F1
#
_cell.length_a   1.000
_cell.length_b   1.000
_cell.length_c   1.000
_cell.angle_alpha   90.00
_cell.angle_beta   90.00
_cell.angle_gamma   90.00
#
_symmetry.space_group_name_H-M   'P 1'
#
loop_
_entity.id
_entity.type
_entity.pdbx_description
1 polymer ?
#
loop_
_entity_poly.entity_id
_entity_poly.type
_entity_poly.pdbx_seq_one_letter_code
_entity_poly.pdbx_strand_id
1 'polypeptide(L)'
;MVEYPDGNGDTLMAYVARPAGDGVYPAVVVIQEWWGLNDHIKDVTNRFAAEGFVALAPDLYHGAVTSEPNEARKLVMEMDQDTAVAEIRSGVDHQYKDHTR
;
A
#
# COMPACT_ATOMS: atom_id res chain seq x y z
N MET A 1 9.35 -2.05 1.99
CA MET A 1 8.61 -0.78 2.00
C MET A 1 9.25 0.13 0.97
N VAL A 2 8.46 1.02 0.38
CA VAL A 2 8.90 2.10 -0.50
C VAL A 2 8.32 3.41 0.02
N GLU A 3 9.05 4.49 -0.20
CA GLU A 3 8.65 5.87 0.13
C GLU A 3 8.14 6.57 -1.12
N TYR A 4 7.08 7.37 -0.99
CA TYR A 4 6.57 8.20 -2.08
C TYR A 4 5.91 9.47 -1.52
N PRO A 5 5.92 10.59 -2.26
CA PRO A 5 5.30 11.82 -1.79
C PRO A 5 3.76 11.73 -1.86
N ASP A 6 3.07 12.37 -0.91
CA ASP A 6 1.61 12.49 -0.91
C ASP A 6 1.07 13.46 -1.99
N GLY A 7 1.91 14.38 -2.46
CA GLY A 7 1.57 15.45 -3.39
C GLY A 7 1.67 16.86 -2.79
N ASN A 8 1.68 16.96 -1.45
CA ASN A 8 1.86 18.20 -0.69
C ASN A 8 3.26 18.31 -0.05
N GLY A 9 4.06 17.25 -0.11
CA GLY A 9 5.43 17.22 0.36
C GLY A 9 5.66 16.28 1.56
N ASP A 10 4.61 15.65 2.06
CA ASP A 10 4.71 14.63 3.09
C ASP A 10 5.12 13.28 2.48
N THR A 11 5.81 12.47 3.26
CA THR A 11 6.30 11.15 2.83
C THR A 11 5.34 10.06 3.29
N LEU A 12 4.84 9.29 2.33
CA LEU A 12 3.98 8.14 2.51
C LEU A 12 4.77 6.84 2.32
N MET A 13 4.22 5.76 2.84
CA MET A 13 4.82 4.43 2.81
C MET A 13 3.90 3.42 2.13
N ALA A 14 4.49 2.51 1.35
CA ALA A 14 3.79 1.33 0.85
C ALA A 14 4.67 0.10 0.93
N TYR A 15 4.06 -1.08 1.12
CA TYR A 15 4.72 -2.34 0.83
C TYR A 15 4.54 -2.67 -0.66
N VAL A 16 5.63 -3.05 -1.34
CA VAL A 16 5.60 -3.38 -2.76
C VAL A 16 6.26 -4.73 -2.96
N ALA A 17 5.56 -5.63 -3.64
CA ALA A 17 6.08 -6.90 -4.10
C ALA A 17 6.02 -6.96 -5.62
N ARG A 18 7.03 -7.60 -6.22
CA ARG A 18 7.21 -7.66 -7.68
C ARG A 18 7.42 -9.12 -8.10
N PRO A 19 6.94 -9.52 -9.30
CA PRO A 19 7.29 -10.81 -9.86
C PRO A 19 8.81 -10.92 -10.04
N ALA A 20 9.32 -12.16 -10.08
CA ALA A 20 10.72 -12.39 -10.35
C ALA A 20 11.06 -12.14 -11.83
N GLY A 21 12.23 -11.53 -12.07
CA GLY A 21 12.73 -11.22 -13.41
C GLY A 21 12.35 -9.82 -13.89
N ASP A 22 12.93 -9.43 -15.02
CA ASP A 22 12.68 -8.14 -15.66
C ASP A 22 11.47 -8.24 -16.59
N GLY A 23 10.63 -7.20 -16.61
CA GLY A 23 9.47 -7.14 -17.49
C GLY A 23 8.46 -6.07 -17.09
N VAL A 24 7.47 -5.90 -17.97
CA VAL A 24 6.28 -5.08 -17.69
C VAL A 24 5.17 -6.02 -17.25
N TYR A 25 4.64 -5.79 -16.06
CA TYR A 25 3.62 -6.63 -15.43
C TYR A 25 2.35 -5.81 -15.16
N PRO A 26 1.16 -6.44 -15.16
CA PRO A 26 -0.03 -5.80 -14.62
C PRO A 26 0.17 -5.45 -13.14
N ALA A 27 -0.50 -4.39 -12.68
CA ALA A 27 -0.41 -3.95 -11.29
C ALA A 27 -1.72 -4.16 -10.54
N VAL A 28 -1.62 -4.42 -9.24
CA VAL A 28 -2.77 -4.51 -8.32
C VAL A 28 -2.48 -3.71 -7.04
N VAL A 29 -3.50 -3.02 -6.54
CA VAL A 29 -3.47 -2.37 -5.23
C VAL A 29 -4.14 -3.29 -4.21
N VAL A 30 -3.42 -3.61 -3.13
CA VAL A 30 -3.92 -4.42 -2.01
C VAL A 30 -4.26 -3.47 -0.87
N ILE A 31 -5.55 -3.36 -0.54
CA ILE A 31 -6.02 -2.50 0.55
C ILE A 31 -6.01 -3.28 1.86
N GLN A 32 -5.37 -2.71 2.87
CA GLN A 32 -5.33 -3.27 4.21
C GLN A 32 -6.72 -3.43 4.82
N GLU A 33 -6.87 -4.38 5.74
CA GLU A 33 -8.04 -4.41 6.62
C GLU A 33 -7.88 -3.44 7.80
N TRP A 34 -8.87 -3.39 8.70
CA TRP A 34 -8.88 -2.53 9.89
C TRP A 34 -7.74 -2.75 10.91
N TRP A 35 -6.90 -3.78 10.74
CA TRP A 35 -5.71 -4.01 11.57
C TRP A 35 -4.46 -3.24 11.11
N GLY A 36 -4.50 -2.56 9.97
CA GLY A 36 -3.33 -1.90 9.40
C GLY A 36 -2.53 -2.77 8.44
N LEU A 37 -1.40 -2.24 7.96
CA LEU A 37 -0.45 -2.93 7.06
C LEU A 37 0.40 -3.96 7.83
N ASN A 38 -0.27 -5.01 8.32
CA ASN A 38 0.35 -6.09 9.07
C ASN A 38 1.02 -7.14 8.15
N ASP A 39 1.63 -8.16 8.77
CA ASP A 39 2.33 -9.22 8.02
C ASP A 39 1.39 -10.07 7.16
N HIS A 40 0.11 -10.20 7.52
CA HIS A 40 -0.87 -10.87 6.69
C HIS A 40 -1.12 -10.10 5.37
N ILE A 41 -1.27 -8.78 5.44
CA ILE A 41 -1.44 -7.96 4.23
C ILE A 41 -0.19 -8.02 3.36
N LYS A 42 1.02 -7.94 3.96
CA LYS A 42 2.28 -8.10 3.21
C LYS A 42 2.38 -9.47 2.53
N ASP A 43 1.95 -10.54 3.20
CA ASP A 43 1.88 -11.88 2.60
C ASP A 43 0.90 -11.93 1.41
N VAL A 44 -0.29 -11.33 1.54
CA VAL A 44 -1.23 -11.20 0.43
C VAL A 44 -0.61 -10.45 -0.75
N THR A 45 0.10 -9.34 -0.49
CA THR A 45 0.85 -8.60 -1.51
C THR A 45 1.90 -9.48 -2.19
N ASN A 46 2.64 -10.29 -1.45
CA ASN A 46 3.61 -11.24 -2.01
C ASN A 46 2.96 -12.32 -2.88
N ARG A 47 1.78 -12.80 -2.49
CA ARG A 47 1.04 -13.81 -3.26
C ARG A 47 0.60 -13.27 -4.62
N PHE A 48 0.15 -12.01 -4.69
CA PHE A 48 -0.13 -11.39 -5.99
C PHE A 48 1.12 -11.25 -6.86
N ALA A 49 2.28 -10.95 -6.26
CA ALA A 49 3.54 -10.93 -6.98
C ALA A 49 3.96 -12.30 -7.52
N ALA A 50 3.72 -13.36 -6.76
CA ALA A 50 3.95 -14.74 -7.22
C ALA A 50 3.05 -15.12 -8.41
N GLU A 51 1.85 -14.54 -8.50
CA GLU A 51 0.91 -14.72 -9.61
C GLU A 51 1.17 -13.79 -10.82
N GLY A 52 2.28 -13.02 -10.81
CA GLY A 52 2.70 -12.21 -11.96
C GLY A 52 2.21 -10.76 -11.95
N PHE A 53 1.78 -10.24 -10.80
CA PHE A 53 1.38 -8.83 -10.65
C PHE A 53 2.42 -8.01 -9.89
N VAL A 54 2.66 -6.76 -10.28
CA VAL A 54 3.27 -5.80 -9.34
C VAL A 54 2.21 -5.42 -8.32
N ALA A 55 2.42 -5.77 -7.06
CA ALA A 55 1.44 -5.57 -6.00
C ALA A 55 1.90 -4.47 -5.05
N LEU A 56 1.06 -3.47 -4.83
CA LEU A 56 1.31 -2.32 -3.94
C LEU A 56 0.26 -2.29 -2.83
N ALA A 57 0.70 -2.24 -1.58
CA ALA A 57 -0.13 -2.07 -0.40
C ALA A 57 0.23 -0.77 0.33
N PRO A 58 -0.55 0.31 0.17
CA PRO A 58 -0.34 1.57 0.90
C PRO A 58 -0.52 1.39 2.40
N ASP A 59 0.30 2.08 3.19
CA ASP A 59 0.19 2.14 4.64
C ASP A 59 -0.77 3.25 5.06
N LEU A 60 -2.07 2.97 5.00
CA LEU A 60 -3.13 3.96 5.21
C LEU A 60 -3.28 4.39 6.68
N TYR A 61 -2.57 3.72 7.59
CA TYR A 61 -2.49 4.09 9.01
C TYR A 61 -1.10 4.60 9.41
N HIS A 62 -0.27 4.92 8.41
CA HIS A 62 1.05 5.56 8.61
C HIS A 62 1.93 4.84 9.65
N GLY A 63 1.92 3.51 9.60
CA GLY A 63 2.73 2.63 10.45
C GLY A 63 1.98 2.02 11.63
N ALA A 64 0.74 2.45 11.92
CA ALA A 64 -0.04 1.85 12.98
C ALA A 64 -0.61 0.49 12.57
N VAL A 65 -0.34 -0.51 13.40
CA VAL A 65 -0.84 -1.88 13.28
C VAL A 65 -1.35 -2.31 14.65
N THR A 66 -2.50 -2.98 14.69
CA THR A 66 -3.11 -3.42 15.96
C THR A 66 -3.81 -4.77 15.81
N SER A 67 -3.96 -5.48 16.93
CA SER A 67 -4.81 -6.66 17.07
C SER A 67 -5.90 -6.46 18.13
N GLU A 68 -6.03 -5.24 18.66
CA GLU A 68 -7.03 -4.89 19.68
C GLU A 68 -8.24 -4.23 19.00
N PRO A 69 -9.46 -4.78 19.15
CA PRO A 69 -10.64 -4.32 18.40
C PRO A 69 -11.04 -2.84 18.62
N ASN A 70 -10.85 -2.29 19.82
CA ASN A 70 -11.18 -0.90 20.10
C ASN A 70 -10.18 0.05 19.44
N GLU A 71 -8.89 -0.28 19.46
CA GLU A 71 -7.87 0.48 18.74
C GLU A 71 -8.09 0.40 17.23
N ALA A 72 -8.41 -0.77 16.68
CA ALA A 72 -8.75 -0.90 15.25
C ALA A 72 -9.96 -0.06 14.87
N ARG A 73 -11.01 -0.09 15.70
CA ARG A 73 -12.18 0.76 15.51
C ARG A 73 -11.79 2.25 15.49
N LYS A 74 -10.91 2.68 16.40
CA LYS A 74 -10.42 4.06 16.46
C LYS A 74 -9.68 4.43 15.17
N LEU A 75 -8.75 3.60 14.71
CA LEU A 75 -8.00 3.83 13.47
C LEU A 75 -8.94 3.98 12.25
N VAL A 76 -9.95 3.10 12.12
CA VAL A 76 -10.95 3.20 11.06
C VAL A 76 -11.74 4.52 11.13
N MET A 77 -12.09 4.97 12.33
CA MET A 77 -12.86 6.20 12.52
C MET A 77 -12.03 7.47 12.30
N GLU A 78 -10.73 7.42 12.58
CA GLU A 78 -9.80 8.55 12.39
C GLU A 78 -9.35 8.69 10.92
N MET A 79 -9.41 7.62 10.14
CA MET A 79 -9.05 7.62 8.74
C MET A 79 -10.03 8.46 7.90
N ASP A 80 -9.51 9.51 7.27
CA ASP A 80 -10.24 10.28 6.26
C ASP A 80 -10.21 9.55 4.91
N GLN A 81 -11.38 9.30 4.33
CA GLN A 81 -11.50 8.48 3.12
C GLN A 81 -10.97 9.19 1.87
N ASP A 82 -11.17 10.51 1.76
CA ASP A 82 -10.71 11.28 0.60
C ASP A 82 -9.18 11.35 0.58
N THR A 83 -8.58 11.55 1.75
CA THR A 83 -7.13 11.50 1.95
C THR A 83 -6.60 10.12 1.60
N ALA A 84 -7.18 9.04 2.14
CA ALA A 84 -6.75 7.67 1.82
C ALA A 84 -6.80 7.36 0.31
N VAL A 85 -7.85 7.82 -0.39
CA VAL A 85 -7.94 7.68 -1.86
C VAL A 85 -6.85 8.47 -2.58
N ALA A 86 -6.52 9.68 -2.12
CA ALA A 86 -5.43 10.46 -2.67
C ALA A 86 -4.07 9.78 -2.46
N GLU A 87 -3.81 9.25 -1.27
CA GLU A 87 -2.59 8.50 -0.95
C GLU A 87 -2.42 7.25 -1.82
N ILE A 88 -3.51 6.51 -2.06
CA ILE A 88 -3.52 5.36 -2.98
C ILE A 88 -3.12 5.80 -4.40
N ARG A 89 -3.70 6.91 -4.90
CA ARG A 89 -3.39 7.44 -6.22
C ARG A 89 -1.92 7.86 -6.33
N SER A 90 -1.39 8.54 -5.33
CA SER A 90 0.03 8.93 -5.30
C SER A 90 0.96 7.71 -5.34
N GLY A 91 0.61 6.62 -4.66
CA GLY A 91 1.36 5.37 -4.72
C GLY A 91 1.32 4.71 -6.10
N VAL A 92 0.15 4.69 -6.75
CA VAL A 92 0.00 4.19 -8.12
C VAL A 92 0.81 5.01 -9.12
N ASP A 93 0.75 6.34 -9.04
CA ASP A 93 1.50 7.24 -9.91
C ASP A 93 3.01 7.08 -9.75
N HIS A 94 3.47 6.90 -8.51
CA HIS A 94 4.87 6.62 -8.21
C HIS A 94 5.32 5.30 -8.88
N GLN A 95 4.55 4.22 -8.70
CA GLN A 95 4.85 2.94 -9.35
C GLN A 95 4.84 3.03 -10.87
N TYR A 96 3.91 3.77 -11.48
CA TYR A 96 3.84 3.91 -12.93
C TYR A 96 5.06 4.64 -13.53
N LYS A 97 5.53 5.70 -12.86
CA LYS A 97 6.71 6.48 -13.29
C LYS A 97 8.00 5.66 -13.23
N ASP A 98 8.13 4.75 -12.28
CA ASP A 98 9.31 3.88 -12.17
C ASP A 98 9.40 2.84 -13.29
N HIS A 99 8.28 2.43 -13.90
CA HIS A 99 8.23 1.41 -14.97
C HIS A 99 8.33 1.98 -16.40
N THR A 100 8.40 3.30 -16.55
CA THR A 100 8.49 3.96 -17.87
C THR A 100 9.89 4.53 -18.14
N ARG A 101 10.89 4.16 -17.33
CA ARG A 101 12.30 4.53 -17.49
C ARG A 101 13.15 3.34 -17.91
#